data_AF-A0A7Y3GHG1-F1
#
_entry.id   AF-A0A7Y3GHG1-F1
#
_cell.length_a   1.000
_cell.length_b   1.000
_cell.length_c   1.000
_cell.angle_alpha   90.00
_cell.angle_beta   90.00
_cell.angle_gamma   90.00
#
_symmetry.space_group_name_H-M   'P 1'
#
loop_
_entity.id
_entity.type
_entity.pdbx_description
1 polymer ?
#
loop_
_entity_poly.entity_id
_entity_poly.type
_entity_poly.pdbx_seq_one_letter_code
_entity_poly.pdbx_strand_id
1 'polypeptide(L)'
;MNDSERRYKKAIKNKLFRPTQFGPLVCNILLAGALSWTFILGETSVCQGRNDPGPIPEHTRLVELIKIANIEKPLYAFEAFETDLDPAVHQSNLAYFKNNPDLLEKIRLELDTEELRWKLKNSKHRLVFVPEMREEYAAVFKSYCKNVINFVLDKTRLQNPYSNFTTLNYKIPKVPETNKGITAFLVHNLAVQSRYTYCFFSPQQKKVIIELDQKVFIGEIGSYSSSLAQTTDSTFVFKRKNYTIWQNSAHNPYTALMAPVEETFHIALREFTERAILEKLEARSTHGIAEVNRIVDEWIAVEEAIAGGLVYGLLPEFLSKKFSKFNPAWIESDLSTKSTMTRYRYLQKGIQVVEELGINKSIQLFREDPNAFRDLLI
;
A
#
# COMPACT_ATOMS: atom_id res chain seq x y z
N MET A 1 45.40 1.56 1.31
CA MET A 1 44.08 2.08 1.73
C MET A 1 44.33 3.03 2.89
N ASN A 2 44.39 4.33 2.62
CA ASN A 2 45.00 5.29 3.54
C ASN A 2 44.02 5.79 4.60
N ASP A 3 44.56 6.10 5.77
CA ASP A 3 43.84 6.49 6.99
C ASP A 3 43.00 7.79 6.83
N SER A 4 43.21 8.53 5.73
CA SER A 4 42.39 9.67 5.29
C SER A 4 41.02 9.26 4.75
N GLU A 5 40.91 8.14 4.01
CA GLU A 5 39.62 7.60 3.51
C GLU A 5 38.71 7.12 4.65
N ARG A 6 39.30 6.62 5.75
CA ARG A 6 38.55 6.19 6.95
C ARG A 6 38.03 7.37 7.76
N ARG A 7 38.78 8.47 7.87
CA ARG A 7 38.35 9.68 8.60
C ARG A 7 37.26 10.44 7.84
N TYR A 8 37.30 10.46 6.50
CA TYR A 8 36.32 11.17 5.67
C TYR A 8 34.93 10.51 5.66
N LYS A 9 34.86 9.16 5.59
CA LYS A 9 33.59 8.42 5.68
C LYS A 9 32.87 8.58 7.02
N LYS A 10 33.60 8.92 8.09
CA LYS A 10 33.03 9.12 9.45
C LYS A 10 32.44 10.54 9.63
N ALA A 11 32.96 11.55 8.92
CA ALA A 11 32.50 12.93 9.06
C ALA A 11 31.16 13.20 8.33
N ILE A 12 30.94 12.57 7.17
CA ILE A 12 29.69 12.74 6.39
C ILE A 12 28.50 12.04 7.05
N LYS A 13 28.75 10.99 7.86
CA LYS A 13 27.70 10.23 8.53
C LYS A 13 27.03 10.97 9.70
N ASN A 14 27.64 12.05 10.23
CA ASN A 14 27.26 12.64 11.52
C ASN A 14 26.69 14.07 11.46
N LYS A 15 26.50 14.70 10.29
CA LYS A 15 26.10 16.13 10.23
C LYS A 15 24.88 16.54 9.39
N LEU A 16 24.15 15.62 8.77
CA LEU A 16 22.95 15.96 7.99
C LEU A 16 21.79 15.04 8.37
N PHE A 17 21.14 15.33 9.49
CA PHE A 17 19.84 14.73 9.84
C PHE A 17 18.97 15.77 10.57
N ARG A 18 18.21 16.53 9.78
CA ARG A 18 16.87 17.03 10.13
C ARG A 18 16.11 17.26 8.82
N PRO A 19 15.16 16.38 8.43
CA PRO A 19 14.23 16.72 7.38
C PRO A 19 13.09 17.55 7.96
N THR A 20 12.94 18.78 7.49
CA THR A 20 11.69 19.53 7.54
C THR A 20 10.67 18.87 6.63
N GLN A 21 9.46 18.71 7.15
CA GLN A 21 8.29 18.08 6.52
C GLN A 21 7.91 18.76 5.20
N PHE A 22 7.73 17.97 4.14
CA PHE A 22 6.91 18.32 2.98
C PHE A 22 6.13 17.07 2.54
N GLY A 23 4.82 17.25 2.35
CA GLY A 23 3.83 16.17 2.19
C GLY A 23 3.92 15.41 0.85
N PRO A 24 3.28 14.23 0.76
CA PRO A 24 3.39 13.40 -0.43
C PRO A 24 2.33 13.77 -1.47
N LEU A 25 2.79 14.08 -2.69
CA LEU A 25 2.05 13.90 -3.93
C LEU A 25 2.39 12.51 -4.45
N VAL A 26 1.41 11.60 -4.46
CA VAL A 26 1.54 10.21 -4.91
C VAL A 26 1.03 10.11 -6.34
N CYS A 27 1.89 9.63 -7.25
CA CYS A 27 1.52 8.71 -8.32
C CYS A 27 2.81 8.16 -8.92
N ASN A 28 2.98 6.83 -8.93
CA ASN A 28 3.40 6.09 -10.13
C ASN A 28 3.46 4.58 -9.88
N ILE A 29 2.85 3.88 -10.83
CA ILE A 29 2.84 2.44 -11.09
C ILE A 29 4.11 2.10 -11.86
N LEU A 30 4.82 1.02 -11.51
CA LEU A 30 5.93 0.49 -12.32
C LEU A 30 5.98 -1.05 -12.34
N LEU A 31 6.60 -1.55 -13.42
CA LEU A 31 6.25 -2.73 -14.22
C LEU A 31 7.50 -3.58 -14.51
N ALA A 32 7.28 -4.90 -14.66
CA ALA A 32 7.95 -5.85 -15.60
C ALA A 32 9.10 -6.82 -15.17
N GLY A 33 8.97 -8.06 -15.71
CA GLY A 33 10.01 -9.07 -16.03
C GLY A 33 10.19 -10.28 -15.06
N ALA A 34 10.40 -11.56 -15.40
CA ALA A 34 10.01 -12.53 -16.45
C ALA A 34 10.57 -13.95 -16.07
N LEU A 35 9.80 -15.05 -16.33
CA LEU A 35 10.17 -16.49 -16.58
C LEU A 35 10.80 -17.35 -15.42
N SER A 36 10.56 -18.65 -15.12
CA SER A 36 9.82 -19.80 -15.72
C SER A 36 9.88 -21.10 -14.82
N TRP A 37 8.75 -21.88 -14.70
CA TRP A 37 8.54 -23.37 -14.58
C TRP A 37 8.96 -24.11 -13.26
N THR A 38 8.31 -25.15 -12.66
CA THR A 38 7.30 -26.20 -12.99
C THR A 38 6.82 -26.96 -11.69
N PHE A 39 5.51 -27.31 -11.62
CA PHE A 39 4.73 -28.38 -10.92
C PHE A 39 5.21 -29.15 -9.64
N ILE A 40 4.29 -29.42 -8.69
CA ILE A 40 3.55 -30.70 -8.49
C ILE A 40 2.54 -30.60 -7.31
N LEU A 41 1.44 -31.34 -7.50
CA LEU A 41 0.21 -31.58 -6.75
C LEU A 41 0.33 -31.99 -5.27
N GLY A 42 -0.75 -31.82 -4.51
CA GLY A 42 -1.01 -32.68 -3.34
C GLY A 42 -2.01 -32.14 -2.33
N GLU A 43 -3.29 -32.30 -2.65
CA GLU A 43 -4.40 -32.76 -1.81
C GLU A 43 -4.83 -32.04 -0.50
N THR A 44 -6.12 -31.70 -0.58
CA THR A 44 -7.17 -31.43 0.41
C THR A 44 -7.10 -32.16 1.75
N SER A 45 -7.54 -31.49 2.83
CA SER A 45 -8.65 -32.03 3.60
C SER A 45 -9.40 -30.95 4.39
N VAL A 46 -10.73 -31.00 4.24
CA VAL A 46 -11.75 -30.15 4.85
C VAL A 46 -12.15 -30.77 6.19
N CYS A 47 -12.24 -29.98 7.25
CA CYS A 47 -13.05 -30.31 8.43
C CYS A 47 -13.77 -29.04 8.91
N GLN A 48 -15.08 -28.99 8.66
CA GLN A 48 -16.00 -28.01 9.23
C GLN A 48 -16.25 -28.33 10.72
N GLY A 49 -15.89 -27.41 11.60
CA GLY A 49 -16.38 -27.36 12.98
C GLY A 49 -17.32 -26.16 13.14
N ARG A 50 -18.58 -26.40 13.49
CA ARG A 50 -19.53 -25.37 13.91
C ARG A 50 -19.00 -24.72 15.19
N ASN A 51 -18.70 -23.43 15.14
CA ASN A 51 -18.39 -22.62 16.32
C ASN A 51 -19.58 -21.69 16.60
N ASP A 52 -20.31 -21.96 17.67
CA ASP A 52 -21.21 -20.99 18.29
C ASP A 52 -20.32 -19.97 19.02
N PRO A 53 -20.30 -18.67 18.65
CA PRO A 53 -19.37 -17.73 19.23
C PRO A 53 -19.89 -17.30 20.60
N GLY A 54 -19.15 -17.66 21.66
CA GLY A 54 -19.33 -17.08 22.99
C GLY A 54 -19.24 -15.54 23.00
N PRO A 55 -19.46 -14.88 24.15
CA PRO A 55 -19.49 -13.43 24.23
C PRO A 55 -18.22 -12.80 23.64
N ILE A 56 -18.37 -12.10 22.52
CA ILE A 56 -17.27 -11.46 21.80
C ILE A 56 -16.68 -10.34 22.68
N PRO A 57 -15.36 -10.31 22.92
CA PRO A 57 -14.72 -9.33 23.81
C PRO A 57 -14.98 -7.87 23.41
N GLU A 58 -15.16 -7.00 24.41
CA GLU A 58 -15.16 -5.54 24.25
C GLU A 58 -13.79 -5.04 23.75
N HIS A 59 -13.79 -4.12 22.78
CA HIS A 59 -12.55 -3.57 22.19
C HIS A 59 -12.30 -2.11 22.58
N THR A 60 -12.95 -1.60 23.63
CA THR A 60 -12.85 -0.19 24.04
C THR A 60 -11.40 0.26 24.28
N ARG A 61 -10.56 -0.65 24.79
CA ARG A 61 -9.12 -0.42 24.99
C ARG A 61 -8.37 -0.15 23.69
N LEU A 62 -8.82 -0.70 22.57
CA LEU A 62 -8.18 -0.57 21.27
C LEU A 62 -8.14 0.89 20.78
N VAL A 63 -9.23 1.62 20.96
CA VAL A 63 -9.31 3.04 20.56
C VAL A 63 -8.28 3.88 21.31
N GLU A 64 -8.08 3.61 22.60
CA GLU A 64 -7.10 4.30 23.42
C GLU A 64 -5.68 4.02 22.91
N LEU A 65 -5.41 2.78 22.51
CA LEU A 65 -4.11 2.36 21.98
C LEU A 65 -3.81 2.92 20.58
N ILE A 66 -4.82 3.05 19.71
CA ILE A 66 -4.69 3.68 18.37
C ILE A 66 -4.29 5.15 18.50
N LYS A 67 -4.88 5.89 19.46
CA LYS A 67 -4.65 7.33 19.64
C LYS A 67 -3.28 7.68 20.22
N ILE A 68 -2.50 6.71 20.67
CA ILE A 68 -1.14 6.94 21.15
C ILE A 68 -0.26 7.41 19.98
N ALA A 69 0.70 8.28 20.28
CA ALA A 69 1.57 8.92 19.29
C ALA A 69 2.12 7.94 18.25
N ASN A 70 2.08 8.36 16.99
CA ASN A 70 2.59 7.59 15.86
C ASN A 70 4.10 7.39 15.99
N ILE A 71 4.53 6.13 16.06
CA ILE A 71 5.93 5.74 16.21
C ILE A 71 6.53 5.60 14.81
N GLU A 72 7.64 6.30 14.58
CA GLU A 72 8.33 6.29 13.28
C GLU A 72 9.60 5.40 13.28
N LYS A 73 10.00 4.86 14.43
CA LYS A 73 11.25 4.10 14.59
C LYS A 73 11.12 2.98 15.62
N PRO A 74 11.90 1.88 15.47
CA PRO A 74 12.83 1.59 14.37
C PRO A 74 12.12 1.16 13.07
N LEU A 75 12.80 1.35 11.93
CA LEU A 75 12.33 0.91 10.61
C LEU A 75 13.08 -0.36 10.18
N TYR A 76 12.34 -1.41 9.84
CA TYR A 76 12.85 -2.66 9.30
C TYR A 76 12.44 -2.85 7.85
N ALA A 77 13.23 -3.60 7.09
CA ALA A 77 12.88 -3.93 5.72
C ALA A 77 11.72 -4.92 5.68
N PHE A 78 10.70 -4.62 4.88
CA PHE A 78 9.66 -5.57 4.51
C PHE A 78 10.11 -6.47 3.35
N GLU A 79 10.88 -5.90 2.42
CA GLU A 79 11.36 -6.58 1.22
C GLU A 79 12.78 -6.13 0.85
N ALA A 80 13.36 -6.82 -0.14
CA ALA A 80 14.63 -6.40 -0.73
C ALA A 80 14.45 -5.11 -1.53
N PHE A 81 15.56 -4.46 -1.87
CA PHE A 81 15.49 -3.34 -2.81
C PHE A 81 15.14 -3.84 -4.22
N GLU A 82 14.17 -3.19 -4.83
CA GLU A 82 13.84 -3.33 -6.24
C GLU A 82 14.37 -2.12 -7.01
N THR A 83 14.92 -2.36 -8.19
CA THR A 83 15.43 -1.30 -9.06
C THR A 83 14.25 -0.72 -9.82
N ASP A 84 13.98 0.55 -9.60
CA ASP A 84 12.87 1.24 -10.23
C ASP A 84 13.03 2.77 -10.11
N LEU A 85 12.42 3.51 -11.02
CA LEU A 85 12.49 4.96 -11.10
C LEU A 85 11.16 5.60 -10.76
N ASP A 86 11.01 6.14 -9.55
CA ASP A 86 9.94 7.08 -9.23
C ASP A 86 10.29 8.48 -9.80
N PRO A 87 9.53 9.01 -10.78
CA PRO A 87 9.81 10.31 -11.38
C PRO A 87 9.62 11.49 -10.42
N ALA A 88 8.68 11.41 -9.49
CA ALA A 88 8.42 12.48 -8.53
C ALA A 88 9.58 12.60 -7.53
N VAL A 89 10.07 11.45 -7.05
CA VAL A 89 11.28 11.39 -6.22
C VAL A 89 12.50 11.87 -6.99
N HIS A 90 12.65 11.44 -8.25
CA HIS A 90 13.75 11.90 -9.08
C HIS A 90 13.74 13.43 -9.23
N GLN A 91 12.57 14.01 -9.49
CA GLN A 91 12.40 15.46 -9.63
C GLN A 91 12.70 16.19 -8.32
N SER A 92 12.27 15.66 -7.18
CA SER A 92 12.60 16.19 -5.84
C SER A 92 14.12 16.18 -5.59
N ASN A 93 14.81 15.11 -5.98
CA ASN A 93 16.27 15.02 -5.88
C ASN A 93 16.98 16.04 -6.79
N LEU A 94 16.47 16.29 -8.00
CA LEU A 94 17.00 17.35 -8.87
C LEU A 94 16.79 18.73 -8.26
N ALA A 95 15.63 18.98 -7.67
CA ALA A 95 15.36 20.20 -6.94
C ALA A 95 16.28 20.38 -5.73
N TYR A 96 16.60 19.28 -5.01
CA TYR A 96 17.57 19.30 -3.93
C TYR A 96 18.95 19.78 -4.40
N PHE A 97 19.48 19.24 -5.50
CA PHE A 97 20.77 19.72 -6.05
C PHE A 97 20.72 21.20 -6.43
N LYS A 98 19.65 21.63 -7.10
CA LYS A 98 19.45 23.03 -7.49
C LYS A 98 19.41 23.98 -6.28
N ASN A 99 18.77 23.55 -5.19
CA ASN A 99 18.61 24.35 -3.97
C ASN A 99 19.83 24.29 -3.04
N ASN A 100 20.87 23.52 -3.39
CA ASN A 100 22.10 23.39 -2.61
C ASN A 100 23.33 23.70 -3.49
N PRO A 101 23.51 24.94 -3.98
CA PRO A 101 24.62 25.30 -4.88
C PRO A 101 25.99 25.01 -4.28
N ASP A 102 26.18 25.18 -2.96
CA ASP A 102 27.43 24.85 -2.27
C ASP A 102 27.85 23.38 -2.43
N LEU A 103 26.89 22.46 -2.53
CA LEU A 103 27.18 21.05 -2.80
C LEU A 103 27.69 20.88 -4.23
N LEU A 104 27.08 21.57 -5.21
CA LEU A 104 27.53 21.55 -6.60
C LEU A 104 28.92 22.16 -6.75
N GLU A 105 29.24 23.25 -6.05
CA GLU A 105 30.59 23.82 -6.05
C GLU A 105 31.63 22.87 -5.47
N LYS A 106 31.31 22.18 -4.37
CA LYS A 106 32.21 21.15 -3.81
C LYS A 106 32.47 20.03 -4.82
N ILE A 107 31.44 19.59 -5.55
CA ILE A 107 31.59 18.57 -6.57
C ILE A 107 32.46 19.10 -7.73
N ARG A 108 32.29 20.36 -8.16
CA ARG A 108 33.13 20.99 -9.20
C ARG A 108 34.60 21.06 -8.79
N LEU A 109 34.87 21.51 -7.56
CA LEU A 109 36.22 21.57 -7.01
C LEU A 109 36.88 20.18 -6.94
N GLU A 110 36.12 19.16 -6.54
CA GLU A 110 36.62 17.78 -6.48
C GLU A 110 36.88 17.18 -7.88
N LEU A 111 36.05 17.55 -8.85
CA LEU A 111 36.20 17.13 -10.24
C LEU A 111 37.20 17.97 -11.04
N ASP A 112 37.65 19.10 -10.49
CA ASP A 112 38.53 20.07 -11.16
C ASP A 112 37.96 20.50 -12.52
N THR A 113 36.67 20.88 -12.52
CA THR A 113 35.91 21.24 -13.73
C THR A 113 34.88 22.32 -13.44
N GLU A 114 34.74 23.26 -14.37
CA GLU A 114 33.64 24.22 -14.37
C GLU A 114 32.36 23.60 -14.96
N GLU A 115 32.51 22.77 -16.00
CA GLU A 115 31.42 22.06 -16.66
C GLU A 115 31.11 20.76 -15.90
N LEU A 116 29.97 20.75 -15.21
CA LEU A 116 29.50 19.60 -14.45
C LEU A 116 28.56 18.74 -15.29
N ARG A 117 28.99 17.53 -15.65
CA ARG A 117 28.11 16.53 -16.29
C ARG A 117 27.66 15.52 -15.27
N TRP A 118 26.44 15.02 -15.41
CA TRP A 118 25.89 14.03 -14.49
C TRP A 118 24.98 13.02 -15.18
N LYS A 119 24.79 11.89 -14.53
CA LYS A 119 23.76 10.91 -14.88
C LYS A 119 23.22 10.22 -13.64
N LEU A 120 21.95 9.83 -13.70
CA LEU A 120 21.40 8.87 -12.74
C LEU A 120 22.02 7.49 -13.03
N LYS A 121 22.72 6.93 -12.05
CA LYS A 121 23.39 5.62 -12.17
C LYS A 121 22.48 4.48 -11.73
N ASN A 122 21.73 4.70 -10.66
CA ASN A 122 20.83 3.70 -10.10
C ASN A 122 19.71 4.38 -9.31
N SER A 123 18.52 3.79 -9.33
CA SER A 123 17.40 4.14 -8.48
C SER A 123 16.79 2.85 -7.97
N LYS A 124 16.56 2.78 -6.67
CA LYS A 124 15.95 1.61 -6.04
C LYS A 124 15.07 2.01 -4.88
N HIS A 125 14.04 1.23 -4.63
CA HIS A 125 13.15 1.42 -3.49
C HIS A 125 12.82 0.09 -2.82
N ARG A 126 12.24 0.17 -1.62
CA ARG A 126 11.65 -0.97 -0.92
C ARG A 126 10.64 -0.48 0.11
N LEU A 127 9.69 -1.34 0.45
CA LEU A 127 8.89 -1.15 1.65
C LEU A 127 9.69 -1.40 2.93
N VAL A 128 9.49 -0.51 3.90
CA VAL A 128 10.00 -0.61 5.27
C VAL A 128 8.87 -0.37 6.26
N PHE A 129 8.91 -1.01 7.42
CA PHE A 129 7.83 -0.93 8.41
C PHE A 129 8.37 -0.63 9.81
N VAL A 130 7.51 -0.03 10.63
CA VAL A 130 7.66 0.07 12.08
C VAL A 130 6.83 -1.03 12.73
N PRO A 131 7.41 -1.88 13.60
CA PRO A 131 6.66 -2.95 14.24
C PRO A 131 5.78 -2.41 15.38
N GLU A 132 4.72 -3.15 15.69
CA GLU A 132 3.99 -2.94 16.93
C GLU A 132 4.62 -3.74 18.07
N MET A 133 5.47 -3.08 18.86
CA MET A 133 6.19 -3.72 19.97
C MET A 133 5.36 -3.77 21.27
N ARG A 134 4.22 -3.08 21.34
CA ARG A 134 3.33 -3.14 22.49
C ARG A 134 2.48 -4.41 22.41
N GLU A 135 2.84 -5.42 23.19
CA GLU A 135 2.22 -6.75 23.14
C GLU A 135 0.70 -6.72 23.31
N GLU A 136 0.21 -5.93 24.28
CA GLU A 136 -1.23 -5.71 24.49
C GLU A 136 -1.89 -5.21 23.21
N TYR A 137 -1.32 -4.20 22.58
CA TYR A 137 -1.91 -3.59 21.40
C TYR A 137 -1.89 -4.51 20.19
N ALA A 138 -0.77 -5.17 19.93
CA ALA A 138 -0.66 -6.17 18.88
C ALA A 138 -1.72 -7.28 19.05
N ALA A 139 -1.92 -7.77 20.28
CA ALA A 139 -2.89 -8.81 20.58
C ALA A 139 -4.34 -8.35 20.38
N VAL A 140 -4.71 -7.18 20.94
CA VAL A 140 -6.08 -6.65 20.84
C VAL A 140 -6.41 -6.29 19.40
N PHE A 141 -5.51 -5.63 18.66
CA PHE A 141 -5.74 -5.29 17.25
C PHE A 141 -5.90 -6.54 16.38
N LYS A 142 -5.05 -7.56 16.58
CA LYS A 142 -5.19 -8.85 15.88
C LYS A 142 -6.52 -9.55 16.20
N SER A 143 -6.97 -9.51 17.46
CA SER A 143 -8.27 -10.05 17.84
C SER A 143 -9.42 -9.28 17.19
N TYR A 144 -9.33 -7.95 17.15
CA TYR A 144 -10.30 -7.10 16.48
C TYR A 144 -10.40 -7.45 14.99
N CYS A 145 -9.27 -7.54 14.28
CA CYS A 145 -9.22 -7.89 12.86
C CYS A 145 -9.98 -9.19 12.57
N LYS A 146 -9.72 -10.25 13.35
CA LYS A 146 -10.42 -11.53 13.20
C LYS A 146 -11.92 -11.39 13.41
N ASN A 147 -12.34 -10.68 14.46
CA ASN A 147 -13.75 -10.55 14.81
C ASN A 147 -14.53 -9.74 13.76
N VAL A 148 -13.98 -8.63 13.29
CA VAL A 148 -14.66 -7.78 12.29
C VAL A 148 -14.72 -8.47 10.93
N ILE A 149 -13.67 -9.20 10.54
CA ILE A 149 -13.66 -9.97 9.29
C ILE A 149 -14.68 -11.10 9.35
N ASN A 150 -14.73 -11.87 10.44
CA ASN A 150 -15.75 -12.91 10.60
C ASN A 150 -17.17 -12.33 10.49
N PHE A 151 -17.44 -11.21 11.17
CA PHE A 151 -18.73 -10.52 11.06
C PHE A 151 -19.08 -10.13 9.62
N VAL A 152 -18.13 -9.54 8.89
CA VAL A 152 -18.34 -9.10 7.51
C VAL A 152 -18.58 -10.30 6.58
N LEU A 153 -17.77 -11.35 6.71
CA LEU A 153 -17.92 -12.57 5.90
C LEU A 153 -19.25 -13.27 6.18
N ASP A 154 -19.71 -13.30 7.44
CA ASP A 154 -21.00 -13.88 7.82
C ASP A 154 -22.18 -13.12 7.19
N LYS A 155 -22.11 -11.78 7.19
CA LYS A 155 -23.14 -10.90 6.62
C LYS A 155 -23.21 -10.95 5.09
N THR A 156 -22.05 -11.11 4.45
CA THR A 156 -21.89 -11.00 2.99
C THR A 156 -21.85 -12.36 2.28
N ARG A 157 -21.64 -13.44 3.03
CA ARG A 157 -21.41 -14.81 2.51
C ARG A 157 -20.22 -14.93 1.55
N LEU A 158 -19.29 -13.97 1.59
CA LEU A 158 -18.03 -14.05 0.86
C LEU A 158 -17.12 -15.13 1.47
N GLN A 159 -16.28 -15.72 0.65
CA GLN A 159 -15.27 -16.65 1.13
C GLN A 159 -14.18 -15.89 1.89
N ASN A 160 -13.64 -16.50 2.95
CA ASN A 160 -12.51 -15.93 3.67
C ASN A 160 -11.25 -16.00 2.80
N PRO A 161 -10.66 -14.86 2.38
CA PRO A 161 -9.47 -14.90 1.53
C PRO A 161 -8.17 -15.10 2.33
N TYR A 162 -8.23 -14.98 3.66
CA TYR A 162 -7.05 -14.99 4.50
C TYR A 162 -6.71 -16.38 5.01
N SER A 163 -5.41 -16.68 5.02
CA SER A 163 -4.87 -17.86 5.71
C SER A 163 -4.22 -17.52 7.03
N ASN A 164 -3.74 -16.28 7.21
CA ASN A 164 -3.03 -15.89 8.42
C ASN A 164 -3.07 -14.37 8.69
N PHE A 165 -2.96 -14.03 9.97
CA PHE A 165 -2.76 -12.67 10.48
C PHE A 165 -1.49 -12.64 11.33
N THR A 166 -0.49 -11.87 10.91
CA THR A 166 0.83 -11.88 11.55
C THR A 166 1.28 -10.47 11.88
N THR A 167 1.52 -10.20 13.16
CA THR A 167 2.22 -8.98 13.58
C THR A 167 3.70 -9.11 13.23
N LEU A 168 4.27 -8.08 12.59
CA LEU A 168 5.69 -8.05 12.26
C LEU A 168 6.52 -7.42 13.38
N ASN A 169 7.72 -7.97 13.56
CA ASN A 169 8.60 -7.62 14.66
C ASN A 169 9.88 -6.95 14.14
N TYR A 170 10.80 -7.69 13.53
CA TYR A 170 12.13 -7.15 13.18
C TYR A 170 12.83 -7.83 12.00
N LYS A 171 12.20 -8.81 11.35
CA LYS A 171 12.78 -9.53 10.20
C LYS A 171 11.97 -9.27 8.95
N ILE A 172 12.64 -9.34 7.80
CA ILE A 172 11.96 -9.45 6.49
C ILE A 172 10.99 -10.64 6.58
N PRO A 173 9.68 -10.42 6.44
CA PRO A 173 8.71 -11.50 6.52
C PRO A 173 8.90 -12.50 5.40
N LYS A 174 8.64 -13.77 5.71
CA LYS A 174 8.45 -14.79 4.68
C LYS A 174 7.02 -14.68 4.18
N VAL A 175 6.85 -14.23 2.95
CA VAL A 175 5.55 -14.26 2.27
C VAL A 175 5.26 -15.70 1.86
N PRO A 176 4.12 -16.29 2.26
CA PRO A 176 3.76 -17.63 1.82
C PRO A 176 3.60 -17.74 0.30
N GLU A 177 3.85 -18.93 -0.22
CA GLU A 177 3.65 -19.25 -1.64
C GLU A 177 2.19 -19.02 -2.08
N THR A 178 2.02 -18.78 -3.38
CA THR A 178 0.83 -18.29 -4.10
C THR A 178 -0.46 -19.07 -3.95
N ASN A 179 -0.42 -20.25 -3.31
CA ASN A 179 -1.56 -21.15 -3.24
C ASN A 179 -2.13 -21.31 -1.82
N LYS A 180 -1.62 -20.56 -0.83
CA LYS A 180 -2.03 -20.68 0.57
C LYS A 180 -2.92 -19.53 1.03
N GLY A 181 -3.63 -18.83 0.16
CA GLY A 181 -4.43 -17.64 0.52
C GLY A 181 -3.57 -16.44 0.93
N ILE A 182 -4.22 -15.39 1.44
CA ILE A 182 -3.56 -14.11 1.76
C ILE A 182 -3.11 -14.05 3.22
N THR A 183 -1.88 -13.57 3.46
CA THR A 183 -1.40 -13.21 4.79
C THR A 183 -1.56 -11.71 5.06
N ALA A 184 -2.31 -11.35 6.08
CA ALA A 184 -2.37 -9.98 6.57
C ALA A 184 -1.21 -9.72 7.54
N PHE A 185 -0.31 -8.81 7.18
CA PHE A 185 0.79 -8.36 8.03
C PHE A 185 0.37 -7.11 8.80
N LEU A 186 0.39 -7.20 10.12
CA LEU A 186 0.04 -6.11 11.02
C LEU A 186 1.32 -5.37 11.42
N VAL A 187 1.34 -4.08 11.16
CA VAL A 187 2.47 -3.18 11.47
C VAL A 187 1.97 -1.96 12.20
N HIS A 188 2.87 -1.23 12.83
CA HIS A 188 2.50 0.06 13.41
C HIS A 188 2.42 1.15 12.33
N ASN A 189 3.44 1.22 11.47
CA ASN A 189 3.53 2.24 10.41
C ASN A 189 4.31 1.68 9.21
N LEU A 190 4.09 2.24 8.01
CA LEU A 190 4.69 1.80 6.74
C LEU A 190 5.31 2.99 5.99
N ALA A 191 6.50 2.79 5.44
CA ALA A 191 7.22 3.78 4.67
C ALA A 191 7.84 3.17 3.41
N VAL A 192 8.06 4.00 2.40
CA VAL A 192 8.93 3.66 1.26
C VAL A 192 10.31 4.22 1.57
N GLN A 193 11.34 3.36 1.48
CA GLN A 193 12.73 3.79 1.46
C GLN A 193 13.22 3.80 0.02
N SER A 194 13.62 4.97 -0.48
CA SER A 194 14.23 5.10 -1.81
C SER A 194 15.69 5.53 -1.72
N ARG A 195 16.49 5.04 -2.66
CA ARG A 195 17.90 5.37 -2.81
C ARG A 195 18.24 5.67 -4.25
N TYR A 196 18.76 6.86 -4.49
CA TYR A 196 19.17 7.33 -5.81
C TYR A 196 20.66 7.60 -5.83
N THR A 197 21.36 7.03 -6.80
CA THR A 197 22.80 7.21 -6.98
C THR A 197 23.05 8.05 -8.23
N TYR A 198 23.55 9.26 -8.03
CA TYR A 198 23.96 10.17 -9.10
C TYR A 198 25.47 10.09 -9.29
N CYS A 199 25.91 10.04 -10.54
CA CYS A 199 27.32 10.08 -10.91
C CYS A 199 27.59 11.39 -11.63
N PHE A 200 28.39 12.25 -10.99
CA PHE A 200 28.95 13.46 -11.58
C PHE A 200 30.31 13.13 -12.18
N PHE A 201 30.65 13.71 -13.32
CA PHE A 201 31.90 13.43 -14.00
C PHE A 201 32.45 14.63 -14.77
N SER A 202 33.77 14.73 -14.83
CA SER A 202 34.48 15.70 -15.65
C SER A 202 34.75 15.13 -17.06
N PRO A 203 35.09 15.98 -18.05
CA PRO A 203 35.56 15.51 -19.36
C PRO A 203 36.75 14.55 -19.28
N GLN A 204 37.60 14.71 -18.26
CA GLN A 204 38.78 13.86 -17.96
C GLN A 204 38.41 12.57 -17.21
N GLN A 205 37.13 12.20 -17.18
CA GLN A 205 36.62 10.96 -16.57
C GLN A 205 36.84 10.82 -15.05
N LYS A 206 37.19 11.90 -14.34
CA LYS A 206 37.07 11.94 -12.87
C LYS A 206 35.60 11.82 -12.49
N LYS A 207 35.29 11.16 -11.38
CA LYS A 207 33.90 10.85 -10.98
C LYS A 207 33.68 11.12 -9.50
N VAL A 208 32.55 11.76 -9.20
CA VAL A 208 32.01 11.90 -7.85
C VAL A 208 30.65 11.23 -7.82
N ILE A 209 30.43 10.38 -6.82
CA ILE A 209 29.17 9.64 -6.65
C ILE A 209 28.44 10.20 -5.44
N ILE A 210 27.21 10.65 -5.66
CA ILE A 210 26.31 11.11 -4.60
C ILE A 210 25.16 10.12 -4.46
N GLU A 211 24.91 9.68 -3.23
CA GLU A 211 23.78 8.83 -2.87
C GLU A 211 22.79 9.65 -2.04
N LEU A 212 21.55 9.75 -2.53
CA LEU A 212 20.44 10.36 -1.81
C LEU A 212 19.53 9.26 -1.27
N ASP A 213 19.42 9.20 0.05
CA ASP A 213 18.61 8.25 0.80
C ASP A 213 17.42 8.98 1.42
N GLN A 214 16.21 8.55 1.08
CA GLN A 214 14.97 9.11 1.62
C GLN A 214 14.06 8.03 2.17
N LYS A 215 13.24 8.42 3.15
CA LYS A 215 12.21 7.58 3.76
C LYS A 215 10.96 8.43 3.88
N VAL A 216 9.89 7.98 3.24
CA VAL A 216 8.60 8.70 3.23
C VAL A 216 7.54 7.74 3.75
N PHE A 217 6.87 8.12 4.82
CA PHE A 217 5.73 7.35 5.34
C PHE A 217 4.57 7.43 4.36
N ILE A 218 3.96 6.28 4.05
CA ILE A 218 2.96 6.15 2.99
C ILE A 218 1.66 6.86 3.39
N GLY A 219 1.34 6.88 4.68
CA GLY A 219 0.10 7.48 5.20
C GLY A 219 -1.16 6.66 4.88
N GLU A 220 -1.05 5.57 4.12
CA GLU A 220 -2.12 4.62 3.83
C GLU A 220 -2.14 3.49 4.85
N ILE A 221 -3.33 3.16 5.36
CA ILE A 221 -3.48 2.25 6.50
C ILE A 221 -3.65 0.79 6.07
N GLY A 222 -4.09 0.54 4.85
CA GLY A 222 -4.10 -0.77 4.20
C GLY A 222 -3.29 -0.72 2.91
N SER A 223 -2.63 -1.82 2.55
CA SER A 223 -2.00 -1.97 1.25
C SER A 223 -2.09 -3.41 0.78
N TYR A 224 -3.00 -3.62 -0.15
CA TYR A 224 -3.09 -4.78 -1.01
C TYR A 224 -2.72 -4.36 -2.44
N SER A 225 -2.10 -5.26 -3.21
CA SER A 225 -1.56 -4.87 -4.52
C SER A 225 -1.66 -5.94 -5.61
N SER A 226 -1.72 -5.42 -6.82
CA SER A 226 -1.84 -6.12 -8.10
C SER A 226 -0.89 -5.45 -9.09
N SER A 227 -0.09 -6.23 -9.79
CA SER A 227 0.72 -5.70 -10.89
C SER A 227 0.15 -6.15 -12.21
N LEU A 228 -0.18 -5.20 -13.09
CA LEU A 228 -0.57 -5.48 -14.46
C LEU A 228 0.69 -5.57 -15.33
N ALA A 229 0.88 -6.69 -16.01
CA ALA A 229 2.00 -6.90 -16.91
C ALA A 229 1.49 -7.14 -18.33
N GLN A 230 2.13 -6.51 -19.32
CA GLN A 230 1.95 -6.89 -20.71
C GLN A 230 2.93 -8.03 -21.04
N THR A 231 2.41 -9.08 -21.66
CA THR A 231 3.18 -10.24 -22.10
C THR A 231 3.75 -10.03 -23.50
N THR A 232 4.57 -10.97 -23.97
CA THR A 232 5.22 -10.92 -25.29
C THR A 232 4.24 -11.01 -26.46
N ASP A 233 3.07 -11.60 -26.24
CA ASP A 233 1.96 -11.71 -27.19
C ASP A 233 0.99 -10.51 -27.11
N SER A 234 1.42 -9.41 -26.47
CA SER A 234 0.63 -8.18 -26.28
C SER A 234 -0.63 -8.34 -25.43
N THR A 235 -0.83 -9.48 -24.77
CA THR A 235 -1.91 -9.68 -23.81
C THR A 235 -1.54 -9.11 -22.44
N PHE A 236 -2.55 -8.87 -21.60
CA PHE A 236 -2.36 -8.31 -20.27
C PHE A 236 -2.67 -9.37 -19.20
N VAL A 237 -1.83 -9.44 -18.18
CA VAL A 237 -2.00 -10.39 -17.06
C VAL A 237 -1.77 -9.70 -15.72
N PHE A 238 -2.64 -10.02 -14.76
CA PHE A 238 -2.48 -9.57 -13.38
C PHE A 238 -1.62 -10.53 -12.58
N LYS A 239 -0.68 -9.97 -11.81
CA LYS A 239 0.11 -10.66 -10.80
C LYS A 239 -0.35 -10.22 -9.41
N ARG A 240 -0.78 -11.20 -8.62
CA ARG A 240 -1.34 -11.00 -7.29
C ARG A 240 -0.24 -11.16 -6.23
N LYS A 241 -0.18 -10.26 -5.25
CA LYS A 241 0.59 -10.51 -4.02
C LYS A 241 -0.26 -11.33 -3.06
N ASN A 242 0.34 -12.30 -2.36
CA ASN A 242 -0.36 -13.15 -1.39
C ASN A 242 -0.34 -12.55 0.02
N TYR A 243 -0.24 -11.23 0.10
CA TYR A 243 -0.23 -10.53 1.35
C TYR A 243 -0.89 -9.16 1.20
N THR A 244 -1.36 -8.66 2.34
CA THR A 244 -1.74 -7.27 2.55
C THR A 244 -1.06 -6.77 3.82
N ILE A 245 -0.80 -5.47 3.92
CA ILE A 245 -0.16 -4.86 5.10
C ILE A 245 -1.13 -3.86 5.73
N TRP A 246 -1.38 -3.99 7.03
CA TRP A 246 -2.28 -3.10 7.77
C TRP A 246 -1.54 -2.37 8.86
N GLN A 247 -1.65 -1.04 8.85
CA GLN A 247 -1.18 -0.20 9.94
C GLN A 247 -2.23 -0.16 11.05
N ASN A 248 -1.78 -0.19 12.29
CA ASN A 248 -2.65 0.04 13.43
C ASN A 248 -2.59 1.52 13.89
N SER A 249 -1.76 2.36 13.30
CA SER A 249 -1.63 3.77 13.68
C SER A 249 -2.45 4.67 12.78
N ALA A 250 -3.30 5.53 13.37
CA ALA A 250 -4.10 6.50 12.63
C ALA A 250 -4.38 7.73 13.48
N HIS A 251 -4.43 8.92 12.85
CA HIS A 251 -4.92 10.11 13.53
C HIS A 251 -6.41 9.99 13.88
N ASN A 252 -7.20 9.53 12.91
CA ASN A 252 -8.59 9.15 13.12
C ASN A 252 -8.67 7.64 13.39
N PRO A 253 -9.09 7.18 14.59
CA PRO A 253 -9.13 5.75 14.91
C PRO A 253 -9.99 4.92 13.95
N TYR A 254 -11.03 5.53 13.37
CA TYR A 254 -11.88 4.84 12.41
C TYR A 254 -11.10 4.35 11.19
N THR A 255 -10.10 5.09 10.72
CA THR A 255 -9.30 4.69 9.55
C THR A 255 -8.51 3.39 9.82
N ALA A 256 -7.95 3.21 11.02
CA ALA A 256 -7.30 1.95 11.41
C ALA A 256 -8.27 0.79 11.62
N LEU A 257 -9.47 1.07 12.13
CA LEU A 257 -10.52 0.07 12.32
C LEU A 257 -11.13 -0.37 10.98
N MET A 258 -11.22 0.53 10.02
CA MET A 258 -11.78 0.28 8.70
C MET A 258 -10.89 -0.58 7.81
N ALA A 259 -9.57 -0.39 7.85
CA ALA A 259 -8.64 -1.03 6.91
C ALA A 259 -8.82 -2.55 6.78
N PRO A 260 -8.95 -3.36 7.85
CA PRO A 260 -9.20 -4.79 7.72
C PRO A 260 -10.47 -5.14 6.92
N VAL A 261 -11.52 -4.31 7.01
CA VAL A 261 -12.79 -4.53 6.30
C VAL A 261 -12.68 -4.10 4.84
N GLU A 262 -12.17 -2.90 4.60
CA GLU A 262 -11.96 -2.35 3.26
C GLU A 262 -11.07 -3.27 2.42
N GLU A 263 -9.93 -3.68 2.97
CA GLU A 263 -8.99 -4.60 2.32
C GLU A 263 -9.61 -5.98 2.05
N THR A 264 -10.50 -6.46 2.91
CA THR A 264 -11.24 -7.70 2.68
C THR A 264 -12.12 -7.59 1.44
N PHE A 265 -12.79 -6.46 1.24
CA PHE A 265 -13.59 -6.24 0.04
C PHE A 265 -12.74 -6.08 -1.21
N HIS A 266 -11.65 -5.32 -1.16
CA HIS A 266 -10.71 -5.23 -2.27
C HIS A 266 -10.21 -6.60 -2.72
N ILE A 267 -9.81 -7.43 -1.76
CA ILE A 267 -9.36 -8.79 -2.04
C ILE A 267 -10.49 -9.67 -2.61
N ALA A 268 -11.67 -9.64 -1.99
CA ALA A 268 -12.78 -10.52 -2.37
C ALA A 268 -13.42 -10.13 -3.70
N LEU A 269 -13.38 -8.84 -4.06
CA LEU A 269 -13.98 -8.31 -5.29
C LEU A 269 -12.95 -8.11 -6.41
N ARG A 270 -11.66 -8.22 -6.10
CA ARG A 270 -10.51 -8.10 -7.02
C ARG A 270 -10.77 -8.68 -8.40
N GLU A 271 -11.18 -9.94 -8.44
CA GLU A 271 -11.24 -10.69 -9.70
C GLU A 271 -12.24 -10.08 -10.70
N PHE A 272 -13.28 -9.42 -10.18
CA PHE A 272 -14.29 -8.77 -11.01
C PHE A 272 -13.78 -7.44 -11.56
N THR A 273 -13.05 -6.66 -10.74
CA THR A 273 -12.34 -5.46 -11.23
C THR A 273 -11.29 -5.82 -12.27
N GLU A 274 -10.46 -6.83 -11.99
CA GLU A 274 -9.41 -7.27 -12.90
C GLU A 274 -9.99 -7.74 -14.24
N ARG A 275 -11.07 -8.53 -14.21
CA ARG A 275 -11.78 -8.95 -15.43
C ARG A 275 -12.28 -7.74 -16.22
N ALA A 276 -12.92 -6.76 -15.57
CA ALA A 276 -13.46 -5.60 -16.26
C ALA A 276 -12.37 -4.71 -16.88
N ILE A 277 -11.20 -4.62 -16.24
CA ILE A 277 -10.00 -3.99 -16.81
C ILE A 277 -9.52 -4.76 -18.05
N LEU A 278 -9.37 -6.08 -17.96
CA LEU A 278 -8.90 -6.92 -19.07
C LEU A 278 -9.85 -6.86 -20.27
N GLU A 279 -11.17 -6.97 -20.05
CA GLU A 279 -12.18 -6.85 -21.11
C GLU A 279 -12.08 -5.50 -21.85
N LYS A 280 -11.79 -4.40 -21.13
CA LYS A 280 -11.56 -3.09 -21.74
C LYS A 280 -10.26 -3.00 -22.53
N LEU A 281 -9.21 -3.66 -22.06
CA LEU A 281 -7.90 -3.70 -22.72
C LEU A 281 -7.89 -4.62 -23.95
N GLU A 282 -8.72 -5.67 -23.97
CA GLU A 282 -8.83 -6.61 -25.09
C GLU A 282 -9.71 -6.06 -26.23
N ALA A 283 -10.58 -5.09 -25.95
CA ALA A 283 -11.45 -4.48 -26.95
C ALA A 283 -10.69 -3.69 -28.04
N ARG A 284 -9.38 -3.44 -27.88
CA ARG A 284 -8.52 -2.80 -28.88
C ARG A 284 -7.15 -3.49 -28.95
N SER A 285 -6.59 -3.58 -30.15
CA SER A 285 -5.33 -4.31 -30.40
C SER A 285 -4.06 -3.59 -29.93
N THR A 286 -4.12 -2.29 -29.66
CA THR A 286 -2.96 -1.52 -29.20
C THR A 286 -3.37 -0.42 -28.22
N HIS A 287 -2.76 -0.40 -27.04
CA HIS A 287 -2.94 0.63 -26.03
C HIS A 287 -1.61 1.30 -25.68
N GLY A 288 -1.61 2.62 -25.63
CA GLY A 288 -0.49 3.37 -25.03
C GLY A 288 -0.55 3.27 -23.50
N ILE A 289 0.60 3.41 -22.82
CA ILE A 289 0.69 3.36 -21.34
C ILE A 289 -0.30 4.34 -20.68
N ALA A 290 -0.47 5.54 -21.24
CA ALA A 290 -1.42 6.52 -20.72
C ALA A 290 -2.89 6.04 -20.79
N GLU A 291 -3.25 5.27 -21.82
CA GLU A 291 -4.58 4.70 -21.95
C GLU A 291 -4.80 3.55 -20.96
N VAL A 292 -3.79 2.68 -20.80
CA VAL A 292 -3.81 1.60 -19.80
C VAL A 292 -3.99 2.19 -18.40
N ASN A 293 -3.20 3.20 -18.03
CA ASN A 293 -3.30 3.86 -16.73
C ASN A 293 -4.69 4.47 -16.53
N ARG A 294 -5.25 5.15 -17.54
CA ARG A 294 -6.60 5.71 -17.45
C ARG A 294 -7.67 4.64 -17.20
N ILE A 295 -7.59 3.48 -17.87
CA ILE A 295 -8.53 2.37 -17.66
C ILE A 295 -8.39 1.81 -16.24
N VAL A 296 -7.17 1.60 -15.77
CA VAL A 296 -6.90 1.12 -14.40
C VAL A 296 -7.42 2.13 -13.38
N ASP A 297 -7.06 3.40 -13.49
CA ASP A 297 -7.50 4.48 -12.59
C ASP A 297 -9.03 4.65 -12.57
N GLU A 298 -9.68 4.35 -13.71
CA GLU A 298 -11.13 4.31 -13.79
C GLU A 298 -11.71 3.24 -12.88
N TRP A 299 -11.29 1.99 -13.11
CA TRP A 299 -11.80 0.82 -12.41
C TRP A 299 -11.40 0.75 -10.94
N ILE A 300 -10.23 1.26 -10.57
CA ILE A 300 -9.85 1.41 -9.16
C ILE A 300 -10.88 2.26 -8.43
N ALA A 301 -11.33 3.39 -8.98
CA ALA A 301 -12.33 4.20 -8.28
C ALA A 301 -13.73 3.56 -8.22
N VAL A 302 -14.07 2.71 -9.19
CA VAL A 302 -15.30 1.90 -9.12
C VAL A 302 -15.18 0.88 -7.99
N GLU A 303 -14.03 0.21 -7.87
CA GLU A 303 -13.74 -0.72 -6.77
C GLU A 303 -13.79 -0.03 -5.41
N GLU A 304 -13.17 1.15 -5.29
CA GLU A 304 -13.21 1.98 -4.07
C GLU A 304 -14.64 2.40 -3.72
N ALA A 305 -15.50 2.65 -4.71
CA ALA A 305 -16.90 3.01 -4.49
C ALA A 305 -17.72 1.84 -3.91
N ILE A 306 -17.58 0.63 -4.47
CA ILE A 306 -18.27 -0.54 -3.92
C ILE A 306 -17.68 -0.94 -2.56
N ALA A 307 -16.36 -1.00 -2.41
CA ALA A 307 -15.72 -1.35 -1.15
C ALA A 307 -16.10 -0.34 -0.05
N GLY A 308 -16.05 0.96 -0.35
CA GLY A 308 -16.44 2.02 0.58
C GLY A 308 -17.92 1.98 0.96
N GLY A 309 -18.82 1.72 0.00
CA GLY A 309 -20.24 1.54 0.29
C GLY A 309 -20.53 0.34 1.19
N LEU A 310 -19.85 -0.79 0.95
CA LEU A 310 -19.98 -1.99 1.78
C LEU A 310 -19.41 -1.78 3.19
N VAL A 311 -18.27 -1.10 3.31
CA VAL A 311 -17.70 -0.69 4.60
C VAL A 311 -18.71 0.18 5.36
N TYR A 312 -19.26 1.22 4.71
CA TYR A 312 -20.21 2.14 5.34
C TYR A 312 -21.48 1.41 5.81
N GLY A 313 -22.00 0.48 5.01
CA GLY A 313 -23.21 -0.28 5.37
C GLY A 313 -23.02 -1.34 6.47
N LEU A 314 -21.78 -1.75 6.78
CA LEU A 314 -21.53 -2.87 7.72
C LEU A 314 -20.73 -2.48 8.97
N LEU A 315 -19.67 -1.70 8.81
CA LEU A 315 -18.74 -1.40 9.90
C LEU A 315 -19.39 -0.61 11.06
N PRO A 316 -20.26 0.39 10.83
CA PRO A 316 -20.90 1.12 11.92
C PRO A 316 -21.76 0.22 12.83
N GLU A 317 -22.45 -0.78 12.27
CA GLU A 317 -23.20 -1.78 13.04
C GLU A 317 -22.27 -2.57 13.97
N PHE A 318 -21.12 -2.99 13.46
CA PHE A 318 -20.13 -3.72 14.26
C PHE A 318 -19.55 -2.84 15.37
N LEU A 319 -19.12 -1.62 15.02
CA LEU A 319 -18.46 -0.72 15.96
C LEU A 319 -19.39 -0.29 17.10
N SER A 320 -20.63 0.09 16.79
CA SER A 320 -21.64 0.48 17.79
C SER A 320 -21.93 -0.63 18.81
N LYS A 321 -21.83 -1.90 18.41
CA LYS A 321 -22.02 -3.06 19.29
C LYS A 321 -20.79 -3.46 20.10
N LYS A 322 -19.58 -3.04 19.69
CA LYS A 322 -18.31 -3.54 20.24
C LYS A 322 -17.44 -2.49 20.92
N PHE A 323 -17.81 -1.22 20.79
CA PHE A 323 -17.10 -0.09 21.33
C PHE A 323 -18.09 0.84 22.04
N SER A 324 -18.09 0.81 23.36
CA SER A 324 -18.91 1.69 24.20
C SER A 324 -18.63 3.19 23.96
N LYS A 325 -17.43 3.54 23.49
CA LYS A 325 -16.99 4.90 23.16
C LYS A 325 -16.91 5.18 21.65
N PHE A 326 -17.66 4.45 20.83
CA PHE A 326 -17.71 4.73 19.39
C PHE A 326 -18.27 6.13 19.13
N ASN A 327 -17.57 6.92 18.30
CA ASN A 327 -18.01 8.25 17.89
C ASN A 327 -18.32 8.25 16.38
N PRO A 328 -19.61 8.39 15.98
CA PRO A 328 -19.99 8.46 14.57
C PRO A 328 -19.31 9.58 13.78
N ALA A 329 -18.90 10.68 14.43
CA ALA A 329 -18.19 11.78 13.77
C ALA A 329 -16.84 11.35 13.18
N TRP A 330 -16.26 10.23 13.62
CA TRP A 330 -15.06 9.67 13.00
C TRP A 330 -15.31 9.20 11.57
N ILE A 331 -16.51 8.72 11.24
CA ILE A 331 -16.87 8.31 9.88
C ILE A 331 -16.88 9.54 8.98
N GLU A 332 -17.61 10.58 9.38
CA GLU A 332 -17.73 11.83 8.60
C GLU A 332 -16.36 12.49 8.34
N SER A 333 -15.49 12.49 9.35
CA SER A 333 -14.12 13.00 9.19
C SER A 333 -13.28 12.18 8.20
N ASP A 334 -13.47 10.85 8.16
CA ASP A 334 -12.77 9.98 7.21
C ASP A 334 -13.28 10.22 5.79
N LEU A 335 -14.60 10.27 5.61
CA LEU A 335 -15.25 10.57 4.32
C LEU A 335 -14.84 11.93 3.76
N SER A 336 -14.77 12.96 4.62
CA SER A 336 -14.30 14.29 4.22
C SER A 336 -12.82 14.31 3.81
N THR A 337 -12.00 13.41 4.34
CA THR A 337 -10.60 13.29 3.95
C THR A 337 -10.52 12.58 2.59
N LYS A 338 -11.23 11.46 2.45
CA LYS A 338 -11.26 10.66 1.21
C LYS A 338 -11.81 11.44 0.02
N SER A 339 -12.80 12.32 0.21
CA SER A 339 -13.40 13.13 -0.87
C SER A 339 -12.42 14.06 -1.59
N THR A 340 -11.27 14.36 -0.99
CA THR A 340 -10.20 15.16 -1.61
C THR A 340 -9.30 14.37 -2.56
N MET A 341 -9.41 13.03 -2.58
CA MET A 341 -8.53 12.16 -3.34
C MET A 341 -9.24 11.61 -4.59
N THR A 342 -8.60 11.71 -5.75
CA THR A 342 -9.18 11.32 -7.04
C THR A 342 -9.63 9.86 -7.13
N ARG A 343 -8.98 8.95 -6.40
CA ARG A 343 -9.40 7.53 -6.34
C ARG A 343 -10.76 7.32 -5.69
N TYR A 344 -11.18 8.21 -4.78
CA TYR A 344 -12.47 8.11 -4.07
C TYR A 344 -13.57 8.98 -4.70
N ARG A 345 -13.39 9.44 -5.95
CA ARG A 345 -14.34 10.36 -6.62
C ARG A 345 -15.78 9.84 -6.68
N TYR A 346 -15.99 8.52 -6.66
CA TYR A 346 -17.31 7.89 -6.67
C TYR A 346 -17.78 7.40 -5.29
N LEU A 347 -17.02 7.62 -4.22
CA LEU A 347 -17.30 7.04 -2.89
C LEU A 347 -18.70 7.37 -2.37
N GLN A 348 -19.11 8.64 -2.42
CA GLN A 348 -20.43 9.07 -1.96
C GLN A 348 -21.56 8.40 -2.76
N LYS A 349 -21.39 8.29 -4.08
CA LYS A 349 -22.38 7.62 -4.93
C LYS A 349 -22.40 6.11 -4.68
N GLY A 350 -21.24 5.49 -4.47
CA GLY A 350 -21.12 4.08 -4.07
C GLY A 350 -21.84 3.76 -2.77
N ILE A 351 -21.73 4.63 -1.76
CA ILE A 351 -22.49 4.51 -0.51
C ILE A 351 -24.00 4.50 -0.78
N GLN A 352 -24.50 5.48 -1.53
CA GLN A 352 -25.93 5.57 -1.88
C GLN A 352 -26.43 4.33 -2.62
N VAL A 353 -25.69 3.87 -3.63
CA VAL A 353 -26.05 2.69 -4.42
C VAL A 353 -26.12 1.44 -3.53
N VAL A 354 -25.15 1.27 -2.63
CA VAL A 354 -25.13 0.12 -1.71
C VAL A 354 -26.27 0.19 -0.68
N GLU A 355 -26.64 1.37 -0.21
CA GLU A 355 -27.79 1.56 0.68
C GLU A 355 -29.12 1.24 -0.02
N GLU A 356 -29.29 1.69 -1.27
CA GLU A 356 -30.51 1.48 -2.06
C GLU A 356 -30.69 0.02 -2.50
N LEU A 357 -29.63 -0.62 -2.99
CA LEU A 357 -29.67 -2.02 -3.43
C LEU A 357 -29.61 -3.00 -2.25
N GLY A 358 -28.92 -2.61 -1.18
CA GLY A 358 -28.51 -3.47 -0.09
C GLY A 358 -27.19 -4.22 -0.38
N ILE A 359 -26.52 -4.63 0.69
CA ILE A 359 -25.18 -5.26 0.70
C ILE A 359 -25.08 -6.43 -0.29
N ASN A 360 -25.93 -7.45 -0.15
CA ASN A 360 -25.80 -8.69 -0.93
C ASN A 360 -26.12 -8.48 -2.41
N LYS A 361 -27.10 -7.64 -2.73
CA LYS A 361 -27.43 -7.33 -4.13
C LYS A 361 -26.34 -6.51 -4.80
N SER A 362 -25.70 -5.59 -4.08
CA SER A 362 -24.58 -4.81 -4.60
C SER A 362 -23.38 -5.69 -4.92
N ILE A 363 -23.03 -6.61 -4.01
CA ILE A 363 -21.99 -7.62 -4.26
C ILE A 363 -22.38 -8.46 -5.47
N GLN A 364 -23.60 -9.00 -5.53
CA GLN A 364 -24.04 -9.83 -6.64
C GLN A 364 -23.96 -9.09 -7.98
N LEU A 365 -24.47 -7.85 -8.05
CA LEU A 365 -24.44 -7.02 -9.24
C LEU A 365 -23.00 -6.82 -9.72
N PHE A 366 -22.08 -6.44 -8.83
CA PHE A 366 -20.68 -6.23 -9.21
C PHE A 366 -19.98 -7.51 -9.63
N ARG A 367 -20.33 -8.67 -9.03
CA ARG A 367 -19.77 -9.97 -9.43
C ARG A 367 -20.23 -10.39 -10.82
N GLU A 368 -21.50 -10.19 -11.12
CA GLU A 368 -22.11 -10.61 -12.39
C GLU A 368 -21.76 -9.63 -13.50
N ASP A 369 -21.95 -8.33 -13.26
CA ASP A 369 -21.74 -7.24 -14.20
C ASP A 369 -21.13 -5.98 -13.53
N PRO A 370 -19.79 -5.90 -13.46
CA PRO A 370 -19.09 -4.71 -12.95
C PRO A 370 -19.44 -3.43 -13.73
N ASN A 371 -19.79 -3.53 -15.02
CA ASN A 371 -20.14 -2.37 -15.83
C ASN A 371 -21.52 -1.82 -15.41
N ALA A 372 -22.50 -2.69 -15.15
CA ALA A 372 -23.79 -2.26 -14.64
C ALA A 372 -23.67 -1.55 -13.28
N PHE A 373 -22.81 -2.02 -12.37
CA PHE A 373 -22.55 -1.29 -11.13
C PHE A 373 -21.87 0.07 -11.41
N ARG A 374 -20.86 0.10 -12.28
CA ARG A 374 -20.18 1.33 -12.70
C ARG A 374 -21.15 2.37 -13.27
N ASP A 375 -22.12 1.95 -14.08
CA ASP A 375 -23.09 2.84 -14.71
C ASP A 375 -24.06 3.47 -13.69
N LEU A 376 -24.22 2.89 -12.50
CA LEU A 376 -24.95 3.51 -11.39
C LEU A 376 -24.14 4.63 -10.69
N LEU A 377 -22.82 4.71 -10.92
CA LEU A 377 -21.93 5.68 -10.29
C LEU A 377 -21.74 6.96 -11.10
N ILE A 378 -21.99 6.93 -12.41
CA ILE A 378 -21.59 7.95 -13.39
C ILE A 378 -22.74 8.87 -13.77
#